data_AF-A0A931UUW4-F1
#
_entry.id   AF-A0A931UUW4-F1
#
_cell.length_a   1.000
_cell.length_b   1.000
_cell.length_c   1.000
_cell.angle_alpha   90.00
_cell.angle_beta   90.00
_cell.angle_gamma   90.00
#
_symmetry.space_group_name_H-M   'P 1'
#
loop_
_entity.id
_entity.type
_entity.pdbx_description
1 polymer ?
#
loop_
_entity_poly.entity_id
_entity_poly.type
_entity_poly.pdbx_seq_one_letter_code
_entity_poly.pdbx_strand_id
1 'polypeptide(L)'
;MTYYVVNGLGDSIDRPSPDQMRRFLEDVDVSDEEHGAAWLSTDGGLTLEWNGDGRLVYSWRPNPVRHLLHVSREKTLQLWKALADDRVGEVEAEAWQPGNGHHPHG
;
A
#
# COMPACT_ATOMS: atom_id res chain seq x y z
N MET A 1 -0.56 3.82 17.22
CA MET A 1 -0.25 4.35 15.87
C MET A 1 -1.53 4.93 15.27
N THR A 2 -1.47 6.10 14.63
CA THR A 2 -2.59 6.62 13.83
C THR A 2 -2.33 6.27 12.36
N TYR A 3 -3.37 5.90 11.63
CA TYR A 3 -3.28 5.54 10.22
C TYR A 3 -4.56 5.94 9.50
N TYR A 4 -4.44 6.20 8.20
CA TYR A 4 -5.54 6.58 7.34
C TYR A 4 -5.39 5.90 5.98
N VAL A 5 -6.52 5.57 5.35
CA VAL A 5 -6.56 5.06 3.97
C VAL A 5 -7.04 6.17 3.06
N VAL A 6 -6.52 6.19 1.83
CA VAL A 6 -6.92 7.11 0.77
C VAL A 6 -7.06 6.32 -0.54
N ASN A 7 -8.03 6.67 -1.40
CA ASN A 7 -8.12 6.14 -2.76
C ASN A 7 -7.74 7.22 -3.79
N GLY A 8 -7.57 6.80 -5.05
CA GLY A 8 -7.27 7.70 -6.17
C GLY A 8 -8.33 8.78 -6.38
N LEU A 9 -9.57 8.56 -5.94
CA LEU A 9 -10.67 9.54 -5.99
C LEU A 9 -10.53 10.66 -4.95
N GLY A 10 -9.58 10.56 -4.02
CA GLY A 10 -9.37 11.55 -2.95
C GLY A 10 -10.24 11.34 -1.71
N ASP A 11 -10.97 10.22 -1.64
CA ASP A 11 -11.70 9.80 -0.45
C ASP A 11 -10.71 9.30 0.60
N SER A 12 -10.88 9.71 1.86
CA SER A 12 -9.97 9.31 2.93
C SER A 12 -10.70 9.05 4.24
N ILE A 13 -10.22 8.05 4.97
CA ILE A 13 -10.80 7.63 6.25
C ILE A 13 -9.67 7.53 7.28
N ASP A 14 -9.82 8.23 8.40
CA ASP A 14 -8.97 8.03 9.58
C ASP A 14 -9.38 6.77 10.32
N ARG A 15 -8.39 5.94 10.70
CA ARG A 15 -8.56 4.64 11.38
C ARG A 15 -9.64 3.77 10.72
N PRO A 16 -9.48 3.43 9.43
CA PRO A 16 -10.43 2.58 8.73
C PRO A 16 -10.53 1.21 9.39
N SER A 17 -11.75 0.68 9.45
CA SER A 17 -12.00 -0.72 9.80
C SER A 17 -11.54 -1.65 8.66
N PRO A 18 -11.25 -2.93 8.93
CA PRO A 18 -10.89 -3.92 7.89
C PRO A 18 -11.91 -3.98 6.73
N ASP A 19 -13.19 -3.84 7.02
CA ASP A 19 -14.25 -3.80 5.99
C ASP A 19 -14.16 -2.53 5.12
N GLN A 20 -13.79 -1.39 5.70
CA GLN A 20 -13.60 -0.15 4.95
C GLN A 20 -12.36 -0.23 4.05
N MET A 21 -11.25 -0.74 4.58
CA MET A 21 -10.05 -1.05 3.80
C MET A 21 -10.35 -1.95 2.60
N ARG A 22 -11.13 -3.02 2.83
CA ARG A 22 -11.55 -3.94 1.78
C ARG A 22 -12.36 -3.23 0.71
N ARG A 23 -13.33 -2.39 1.12
CA ARG A 23 -14.13 -1.59 0.17
C ARG A 23 -13.26 -0.70 -0.70
N PHE A 24 -12.26 -0.03 -0.13
CA PHE A 24 -11.32 0.79 -0.92
C PHE A 24 -10.60 -0.05 -1.98
N LEU A 25 -10.17 -1.26 -1.64
CA LEU A 25 -9.51 -2.17 -2.60
C LEU A 25 -10.47 -2.75 -3.64
N GLU A 26 -11.75 -2.91 -3.30
CA GLU A 26 -12.80 -3.37 -4.23
C GLU A 26 -13.27 -2.25 -5.16
N ASP A 27 -13.24 -1.00 -4.68
CA ASP A 27 -13.60 0.22 -5.43
C ASP A 27 -12.50 0.65 -6.42
N VAL A 28 -11.25 0.23 -6.19
CA VAL A 28 -10.15 0.40 -7.16
C VAL A 28 -10.49 -0.31 -8.47
N ASP A 29 -10.84 0.48 -9.47
CA ASP A 29 -11.01 0.02 -10.85
C ASP A 29 -9.63 -0.19 -11.49
N VAL A 30 -9.35 -1.42 -11.88
CA VAL A 30 -8.06 -1.81 -12.47
C VAL A 30 -7.87 -1.32 -13.90
N SER A 31 -8.96 -0.86 -14.54
CA SER A 31 -8.94 -0.31 -15.90
C SER A 31 -8.73 1.20 -15.92
N ASP A 32 -8.80 1.86 -14.76
CA ASP A 32 -8.59 3.30 -14.62
C ASP A 32 -7.15 3.56 -14.16
N GLU A 33 -6.27 3.93 -15.10
CA GLU A 33 -4.86 4.20 -14.80
C GLU A 33 -4.65 5.44 -13.89
N GLU A 34 -5.63 6.34 -13.81
CA GLU A 34 -5.52 7.60 -13.07
C GLU A 34 -6.03 7.49 -11.61
N HIS A 35 -7.04 6.67 -11.36
CA HIS A 35 -7.67 6.50 -10.04
C HIS A 35 -7.64 5.06 -9.52
N GLY A 36 -7.00 4.14 -10.25
CA GLY A 36 -6.86 2.73 -9.93
C GLY A 36 -5.85 2.42 -8.82
N ALA A 37 -5.70 3.30 -7.83
CA ALA A 37 -4.79 3.11 -6.71
C ALA A 37 -5.46 3.47 -5.38
N ALA A 38 -5.03 2.80 -4.31
CA ALA A 38 -5.40 3.15 -2.95
C ALA A 38 -4.19 2.92 -2.04
N TRP A 39 -3.99 3.79 -1.05
CA TRP A 39 -2.85 3.69 -0.15
C TRP A 39 -3.25 3.87 1.30
N LEU A 40 -2.55 3.14 2.18
CA LEU A 40 -2.66 3.30 3.62
C LEU A 40 -1.39 3.94 4.14
N SER A 41 -1.53 5.07 4.82
CA SER A 41 -0.43 5.83 5.40
C SER A 41 -0.57 5.89 6.92
N THR A 42 0.54 5.75 7.62
CA THR A 42 0.63 5.93 9.06
C THR A 42 1.26 7.28 9.40
N ASP A 43 0.99 7.77 10.60
CA ASP A 43 1.64 8.97 11.17
C ASP A 43 3.17 8.85 11.20
N GLY A 44 3.69 7.62 11.33
CA GLY A 44 5.13 7.33 11.27
C GLY A 44 5.77 7.46 9.89
N GLY A 45 5.04 7.94 8.87
CA GLY A 45 5.56 8.15 7.52
C GLY A 45 5.76 6.86 6.71
N LEU A 46 5.14 5.76 7.16
CA LEU A 46 5.08 4.49 6.43
C LEU A 46 3.81 4.49 5.58
N THR A 47 3.95 4.22 4.29
CA THR A 47 2.84 4.16 3.34
C THR A 47 2.89 2.87 2.52
N LEU A 48 1.74 2.19 2.43
CA LEU A 48 1.49 1.03 1.60
C LEU A 48 0.48 1.38 0.51
N GLU A 49 0.94 1.54 -0.73
CA GLU A 49 0.12 1.88 -1.89
C GLU A 49 -0.14 0.66 -2.75
N TRP A 50 -1.41 0.37 -3.00
CA TRP A 50 -1.90 -0.67 -3.87
C TRP A 50 -2.36 -0.11 -5.20
N ASN A 51 -1.80 -0.61 -6.29
CA ASN A 51 -2.24 -0.34 -7.64
C ASN A 51 -3.10 -1.52 -8.13
N GLY A 52 -4.18 -1.21 -8.84
CA GLY A 52 -5.15 -2.17 -9.37
C GLY A 52 -4.53 -3.27 -10.24
N ASP A 53 -3.38 -3.01 -10.85
CA ASP A 53 -2.60 -3.95 -11.67
C ASP A 53 -1.93 -5.09 -10.87
N GLY A 54 -2.00 -5.09 -9.54
CA GLY A 54 -1.34 -6.12 -8.73
C GLY A 54 -0.01 -5.66 -8.11
N ARG A 55 0.29 -4.36 -8.15
CA ARG A 55 1.54 -3.78 -7.67
C ARG A 55 1.34 -3.10 -6.31
N LEU A 56 2.02 -3.59 -5.28
CA LEU A 56 2.04 -2.99 -3.95
C LEU A 56 3.35 -2.24 -3.74
N VAL A 57 3.30 -0.97 -3.40
CA VAL A 57 4.46 -0.13 -3.12
C VAL A 57 4.53 0.13 -1.63
N TYR A 58 5.68 -0.17 -1.03
CA TYR A 58 6.00 0.12 0.36
C TYR A 58 7.03 1.23 0.42
N SER A 59 6.67 2.33 1.09
CA SER A 59 7.58 3.45 1.30
C SER A 59 7.62 3.78 2.78
N TRP A 60 8.82 3.90 3.33
CA TRP A 60 9.03 4.25 4.73
C TRP A 60 10.22 5.18 4.83
N ARG A 61 10.04 6.47 5.13
CA ARG A 61 11.19 7.40 5.28
C ARG A 61 12.00 7.02 6.53
N PRO A 62 13.36 6.95 6.47
CA PRO A 62 14.27 7.30 5.37
C PRO A 62 14.67 6.13 4.43
N ASN A 63 14.04 4.96 4.56
CA ASN A 63 14.34 3.80 3.74
C ASN A 63 13.96 3.99 2.26
N PRO A 64 14.67 3.32 1.34
CA PRO A 64 14.30 3.31 -0.07
C PRO A 64 12.92 2.68 -0.28
N VAL A 65 12.19 3.21 -1.25
CA VAL A 65 10.89 2.65 -1.68
C VAL A 65 11.09 1.24 -2.20
N ARG A 66 10.21 0.33 -1.81
CA ARG A 66 10.18 -1.06 -2.25
C ARG A 66 8.83 -1.37 -2.87
N HIS A 67 8.75 -2.44 -3.65
CA HIS A 67 7.49 -2.86 -4.26
C HIS A 67 7.39 -4.38 -4.36
N LEU A 68 6.17 -4.87 -4.44
CA LEU A 68 5.81 -6.24 -4.75
C LEU A 68 4.96 -6.22 -6.01
N LEU A 69 5.11 -7.27 -6.82
CA LEU A 69 4.33 -7.50 -8.03
C LEU A 69 3.47 -8.76 -7.84
N HIS A 70 2.35 -8.84 -8.56
CA HIS A 70 1.41 -9.95 -8.50
C HIS A 70 0.84 -10.20 -7.09
N VAL A 71 0.68 -9.14 -6.31
CA VAL A 71 -0.01 -9.24 -5.02
C VAL A 71 -1.52 -9.30 -5.30
N SER A 72 -2.29 -9.92 -4.42
CA SER A 72 -3.76 -9.93 -4.54
C SER A 72 -4.35 -8.88 -3.61
N ARG A 73 -5.53 -8.36 -3.92
CA ARG A 73 -6.29 -7.48 -3.01
C ARG A 73 -6.40 -8.06 -1.60
N GLU A 74 -6.60 -9.36 -1.47
CA GLU A 74 -6.65 -10.06 -0.18
C GLU A 74 -5.33 -9.96 0.59
N LYS A 75 -4.19 -10.12 -0.09
CA LYS A 75 -2.87 -10.01 0.53
C LYS A 75 -2.56 -8.57 0.94
N THR A 76 -2.90 -7.61 0.09
CA THR A 76 -2.83 -6.18 0.42
C THR A 76 -3.65 -5.86 1.68
N LEU A 77 -4.88 -6.36 1.77
CA LEU A 77 -5.73 -6.17 2.94
C LEU A 77 -5.10 -6.75 4.21
N GLN A 78 -4.48 -7.93 4.13
CA GLN A 78 -3.75 -8.51 5.28
C GLN A 78 -2.59 -7.63 5.72
N LEU A 79 -1.82 -7.08 4.78
CA LEU A 79 -0.69 -6.19 5.07
C LEU A 79 -1.15 -4.85 5.66
N TRP A 80 -2.23 -4.27 5.14
CA TRP A 80 -2.85 -3.07 5.69
C TRP A 80 -3.36 -3.28 7.12
N LYS A 81 -3.99 -4.43 7.40
CA LYS A 81 -4.40 -4.80 8.75
C LYS A 81 -3.21 -4.99 9.68
N ALA A 82 -2.16 -5.67 9.22
CA ALA A 82 -0.93 -5.83 10.00
C ALA A 82 -0.33 -4.46 10.36
N LEU A 83 -0.28 -3.54 9.39
CA LEU A 83 0.21 -2.18 9.62
C LEU A 83 -0.68 -1.40 10.61
N ALA A 84 -1.99 -1.55 10.54
CA ALA A 84 -2.94 -0.97 11.50
C ALA A 84 -2.80 -1.54 12.92
N ASP A 85 -2.44 -2.83 13.04
CA ASP A 85 -2.13 -3.53 14.29
C ASP A 85 -0.70 -3.26 14.81
N ASP A 86 0.05 -2.33 14.20
CA ASP A 86 1.46 -2.05 14.53
C ASP A 86 2.41 -3.25 14.25
N ARG A 87 1.97 -4.24 13.48
CA ARG A 87 2.74 -5.43 13.07
C ARG A 87 3.55 -5.18 11.81
N VAL A 88 4.34 -4.11 11.83
CA VAL A 88 5.21 -3.70 10.70
C VAL A 88 6.19 -4.80 10.30
N GLY A 89 6.66 -5.60 11.27
CA GLY A 89 7.56 -6.73 10.98
C GLY A 89 6.97 -7.78 10.03
N GLU A 90 5.65 -7.99 10.05
CA GLU A 90 4.98 -8.90 9.09
C GLU A 90 4.96 -8.29 7.68
N VAL A 91 4.76 -6.97 7.61
CA VAL A 91 4.83 -6.24 6.35
C VAL A 91 6.24 -6.34 5.79
N GLU A 92 7.27 -6.06 6.57
CA GLU A 92 8.67 -6.08 6.13
C GLU A 92 9.22 -7.47 5.81
N ALA A 93 8.63 -8.53 6.36
CA ALA A 93 9.02 -9.92 6.11
C ALA A 93 8.68 -10.42 4.69
N GLU A 94 7.87 -9.67 3.94
CA GLU A 94 7.54 -9.99 2.56
C GLU A 94 8.77 -9.88 1.63
N ALA A 95 8.68 -10.55 0.47
CA ALA A 95 9.74 -10.59 -0.54
C ALA A 95 9.84 -9.29 -1.35
N TRP A 96 9.93 -8.15 -0.66
CA TRP A 96 9.97 -6.83 -1.26
C TRP A 96 11.11 -6.68 -2.26
N GLN A 97 10.76 -6.25 -3.47
CA GLN A 97 11.74 -5.89 -4.46
C GLN A 97 12.17 -4.43 -4.24
N PRO A 98 13.47 -4.12 -4.26
CA PRO A 98 13.92 -2.74 -4.20
C PRO A 98 13.31 -1.97 -5.37
N GLY A 99 12.68 -0.81 -5.10
CA GLY A 99 12.32 0.13 -6.14
C GLY A 99 13.59 0.52 -6.86
N ASN A 100 13.69 0.17 -8.14
CA ASN A 100 14.90 0.29 -8.94
C ASN A 100 15.18 1.77 -9.26
N GLY A 101 15.49 2.56 -8.23
CA GLY A 101 16.10 3.86 -8.39
C GLY A 101 17.57 3.64 -8.73
N HIS A 102 17.89 3.78 -10.02
CA HIS A 102 19.21 3.73 -10.63
C HIS A 102 19.65 2.36 -11.21
N HIS A 103 19.24 2.08 -12.45
CA HIS A 103 20.17 1.47 -13.40
C HIS A 103 21.28 2.51 -13.64
N PRO A 104 22.55 2.30 -13.25
CA PRO A 104 23.64 3.04 -13.85
C PRO A 104 23.71 2.59 -15.32
N HIS A 105 23.14 3.39 -16.21
CA HIS A 105 23.47 3.27 -17.63
C HIS A 105 24.95 3.58 -17.82
N GLY A 106 25.68 2.62 -18.38
CA GLY A 106 26.80 2.80 -19.32
C GLY A 106 28.05 3.48 -18.80
#